data_AF-A0A9X4KTI3-F1
#
_entry.id   AF-A0A9X4KTI3-F1
#
_cell.length_a   1.000
_cell.length_b   1.000
_cell.length_c   1.000
_cell.angle_alpha   90.00
_cell.angle_beta   90.00
_cell.angle_gamma   90.00
#
_symmetry.space_group_name_H-M   'P 1'
#
loop_
_entity.id
_entity.type
_entity.pdbx_description
1 polymer ?
#
loop_
_entity_poly.entity_id
_entity_poly.type
_entity_poly.pdbx_seq_one_letter_code
_entity_poly.pdbx_strand_id
1 'polypeptide(L)'
;MSDWLDERLEQGLIVSENGGLRFTDEAAAEVIAQLQSEAAADGRGGDDSAPEEALAPFKLIVHDNGASVILNVGEYKEALFRSREDEGFEGSGYDWASLAAVFLKERMPELSGVVKLDPEGSMFCAYADDREAIVRFARAFKAACEDDALIQDLFSRAELD
;
A
#
# COMPACT_ATOMS: atom_id res chain seq x y z
N MET A 1 -13.17 16.08 25.07
CA MET A 1 -13.13 15.46 23.73
C MET A 1 -13.73 16.37 22.65
N SER A 2 -13.75 17.70 22.84
CA SER A 2 -14.37 18.65 21.89
C SER A 2 -13.37 19.66 21.30
N ASP A 3 -12.30 20.00 22.02
CA ASP A 3 -11.29 21.00 21.62
C ASP A 3 -10.67 20.78 20.23
N TRP A 4 -10.37 19.51 19.90
CA TRP A 4 -9.69 19.18 18.65
C TRP A 4 -10.57 19.38 17.40
N LEU A 5 -11.90 19.25 17.55
CA LEU A 5 -12.82 19.42 16.43
C LEU A 5 -13.06 20.90 16.12
N ASP A 6 -13.24 21.72 17.16
CA ASP A 6 -13.45 23.16 17.03
C ASP A 6 -12.23 23.85 16.41
N GLU A 7 -11.01 23.49 16.83
CA GLU A 7 -9.78 24.08 16.30
C GLU A 7 -9.60 23.82 14.79
N ARG A 8 -9.95 22.61 14.31
CA ARG A 8 -9.83 22.25 12.89
C ARG A 8 -10.94 22.84 12.02
N LEU A 9 -12.09 23.14 12.61
CA LEU A 9 -13.16 23.90 11.97
C LEU A 9 -12.74 25.36 11.75
N GLU A 10 -12.10 25.99 12.74
CA GLU A 10 -11.57 27.36 12.61
C GLU A 10 -10.43 27.47 11.60
N GLN A 11 -9.63 26.42 11.44
CA GLN A 11 -8.56 26.35 10.43
C GLN A 11 -9.05 26.03 9.01
N GLY A 12 -10.36 25.76 8.82
CA GLY A 12 -10.94 25.45 7.50
C GLY A 12 -10.60 24.05 6.98
N LEU A 13 -10.07 23.17 7.82
CA LEU A 13 -9.66 21.80 7.49
C LEU A 13 -10.83 20.81 7.52
N ILE A 14 -11.93 21.19 8.18
CA ILE A 14 -13.18 20.44 8.24
C ILE A 14 -14.31 21.36 7.79
N VAL A 15 -15.08 20.92 6.81
CA VAL A 15 -16.26 21.62 6.30
C VAL A 15 -17.50 20.84 6.72
N SER A 16 -18.46 21.54 7.32
CA SER A 16 -19.78 20.99 7.56
C SER A 16 -20.66 21.25 6.34
N GLU A 17 -21.00 20.20 5.60
CA GLU A 17 -21.93 20.30 4.47
C GLU A 17 -23.07 19.30 4.68
N ASN A 18 -24.31 19.82 4.71
CA ASN A 18 -25.54 19.03 4.79
C ASN A 18 -25.64 18.09 6.02
N GLY A 19 -25.15 18.53 7.18
CA GLY A 19 -25.22 17.76 8.43
C GLY A 19 -24.17 16.65 8.56
N GLY A 20 -23.27 16.50 7.59
CA GLY A 20 -22.08 15.67 7.67
C GLY A 20 -20.82 16.52 7.79
N LEU A 21 -19.86 16.09 8.63
CA LEU A 21 -18.51 16.66 8.67
C LEU A 21 -17.67 15.99 7.59
N ARG A 22 -17.08 16.77 6.69
CA ARG A 22 -16.13 16.30 5.68
C ARG A 22 -14.80 17.01 5.84
N PHE A 23 -13.71 16.23 5.83
CA PHE A 23 -12.36 16.77 5.73
C PHE A 23 -12.12 17.28 4.32
N THR A 24 -11.37 18.38 4.19
CA THR A 24 -10.90 18.85 2.87
C THR A 24 -9.83 17.91 2.33
N ASP A 25 -9.64 17.88 1.01
CA ASP A 25 -8.65 17.02 0.33
C ASP A 25 -7.21 17.27 0.86
N GLU A 26 -6.92 18.53 1.20
CA GLU A 26 -5.66 18.97 1.81
C GLU A 26 -5.52 18.49 3.28
N ALA A 27 -6.61 18.49 4.04
CA ALA A 27 -6.63 18.01 5.42
C ALA A 27 -6.52 16.48 5.52
N ALA A 28 -7.01 15.74 4.53
CA ALA A 28 -6.90 14.28 4.49
C ALA A 28 -5.43 13.83 4.36
N ALA A 29 -4.66 14.51 3.53
CA ALA A 29 -3.23 14.24 3.39
C ALA A 29 -2.46 14.56 4.69
N GLU A 30 -2.83 15.64 5.38
CA GLU A 30 -2.15 16.05 6.61
C GLU A 30 -2.47 15.13 7.81
N VAL A 31 -3.70 14.61 7.90
CA VAL A 31 -4.08 13.61 8.92
C VAL A 31 -3.34 12.29 8.71
N ILE A 32 -3.12 11.88 7.46
CA ILE A 32 -2.29 10.71 7.14
C ILE A 32 -0.84 10.94 7.56
N ALA A 33 -0.29 12.13 7.31
CA ALA A 33 1.08 12.48 7.74
C ALA A 33 1.22 12.55 9.28
N GLN A 34 0.20 13.07 9.99
CA GLN A 34 0.19 13.12 11.45
C GLN A 34 0.12 11.72 12.07
N LEU A 35 -0.72 10.82 11.52
CA LEU A 35 -0.79 9.41 11.95
C LEU A 35 0.54 8.66 11.71
N GLN A 36 1.28 9.02 10.68
CA GLN A 36 2.63 8.49 10.42
C GLN A 36 3.67 9.06 11.41
N SER A 37 3.51 10.30 11.87
CA SER A 37 4.43 10.93 12.83
C SER A 37 4.23 10.44 14.27
N GLU A 38 3.02 10.04 14.68
CA GLU A 38 2.75 9.51 16.04
C GLU A 38 3.25 8.06 16.22
N ALA A 39 3.44 7.31 15.13
CA ALA A 39 4.03 5.98 15.17
C ALA A 39 5.54 5.96 15.51
N ALA A 40 6.23 7.10 15.39
CA ALA A 40 7.68 7.19 15.58
C ALA A 40 8.12 7.47 17.04
N ALA A 41 7.17 7.71 17.96
CA ALA A 41 7.50 8.20 19.31
C ALA A 41 7.51 7.12 20.41
N ASP A 42 7.00 5.90 20.19
CA ASP A 42 7.08 4.84 21.21
C ASP A 42 8.28 3.92 20.97
N GLY A 43 9.43 4.37 21.47
CA GLY A 43 10.64 3.56 21.62
C GLY A 43 10.50 2.49 22.70
N ARG A 44 9.63 1.49 22.47
CA ARG A 44 9.57 0.26 23.24
C ARG A 44 9.49 -0.92 22.29
N GLY A 45 10.57 -1.69 22.23
CA GLY A 45 10.63 -2.95 21.49
C GLY A 45 9.41 -3.82 21.78
N GLY A 46 8.55 -3.95 20.79
CA GLY A 46 7.37 -4.81 20.79
C GLY A 46 7.15 -5.23 19.37
N ASP A 47 7.67 -6.41 19.02
CA ASP A 47 7.34 -7.21 17.84
C ASP A 47 6.86 -6.41 16.61
N ASP A 48 7.81 -5.86 15.84
CA ASP A 48 7.59 -5.24 14.51
C ASP A 48 7.17 -6.29 13.45
N SER A 49 6.69 -7.45 13.90
CA SER A 49 6.04 -8.45 13.07
C SER A 49 4.59 -7.98 12.94
N ALA A 50 4.28 -7.29 11.83
CA ALA A 50 2.88 -7.23 11.41
C ALA A 50 2.35 -8.67 11.47
N PRO A 51 1.21 -8.94 12.14
CA PRO A 51 0.71 -10.31 12.24
C PRO A 51 0.60 -10.84 10.81
N GLU A 52 1.31 -11.92 10.49
CA GLU A 52 1.41 -12.46 9.12
C GLU A 52 0.01 -12.69 8.51
N GLU A 53 -0.99 -12.94 9.36
CA GLU A 53 -2.41 -13.04 9.03
C GLU A 53 -3.04 -11.75 8.49
N ALA A 54 -2.60 -10.56 8.95
CA ALA A 54 -3.12 -9.28 8.46
C ALA A 54 -2.59 -8.93 7.06
N LEU A 55 -1.47 -9.52 6.65
CA LEU A 55 -0.89 -9.38 5.32
C LEU A 55 -1.40 -10.43 4.33
N ALA A 56 -2.06 -11.48 4.80
CA ALA A 56 -2.63 -12.50 3.93
C ALA A 56 -3.49 -11.86 2.81
N PRO A 57 -3.27 -12.23 1.54
CA PRO A 57 -2.49 -13.39 1.07
C PRO A 57 -0.98 -13.17 0.86
N PHE A 58 -0.46 -11.97 1.12
CA PHE A 58 0.97 -11.69 1.08
C PHE A 58 1.69 -12.35 2.26
N LYS A 59 2.81 -13.02 1.99
CA LYS A 59 3.67 -13.62 3.01
C LYS A 59 4.95 -12.80 3.15
N LEU A 60 5.21 -12.34 4.36
CA LEU A 60 6.46 -11.66 4.70
C LEU A 60 7.49 -12.69 5.15
N ILE A 61 8.67 -12.66 4.53
CA ILE A 61 9.81 -13.50 4.85
C ILE A 61 10.93 -12.58 5.32
N VAL A 62 11.31 -12.69 6.59
CA VAL A 62 12.41 -11.89 7.16
C VAL A 62 13.70 -12.69 7.10
N HIS A 63 14.77 -12.05 6.62
CA HIS A 63 16.14 -12.59 6.53
C HIS A 63 17.08 -11.80 7.45
N ASP A 64 18.32 -12.26 7.65
CA ASP A 64 19.28 -11.60 8.54
C ASP A 64 19.64 -10.16 8.09
N ASN A 65 19.57 -9.87 6.78
CA ASN A 65 19.99 -8.61 6.17
C ASN A 65 18.86 -7.88 5.42
N GLY A 66 17.60 -8.25 5.66
CA GLY A 66 16.48 -7.63 4.96
C GLY A 66 15.20 -8.45 5.06
N ALA A 67 14.23 -8.16 4.22
CA ALA A 67 13.01 -8.94 4.15
C ALA A 67 12.42 -8.93 2.73
N SER A 68 11.64 -9.96 2.43
CA SER A 68 10.94 -10.13 1.18
C SER A 68 9.45 -10.38 1.41
N VAL A 69 8.61 -9.88 0.51
CA VAL A 69 7.19 -10.17 0.47
C VAL A 69 6.89 -10.98 -0.78
N ILE A 70 6.16 -12.07 -0.61
CA ILE A 70 5.75 -12.95 -1.70
C ILE A 70 4.24 -13.09 -1.76
N LEU A 71 3.72 -13.22 -2.98
CA LEU A 71 2.32 -13.53 -3.24
C LEU A 71 2.27 -14.65 -4.30
N ASN A 72 1.57 -15.72 -3.98
CA ASN A 72 1.24 -16.74 -4.96
C ASN A 72 0.11 -16.22 -5.84
N VAL A 73 0.32 -16.23 -7.16
CA VAL A 73 -0.68 -15.74 -8.10
C VAL A 73 -1.73 -16.81 -8.41
N GLY A 74 -2.89 -16.38 -8.90
CA GLY A 74 -3.96 -17.27 -9.34
C GLY A 74 -5.17 -17.41 -8.41
N GLU A 75 -5.18 -16.77 -7.24
CA GLU A 75 -6.38 -16.75 -6.36
C GLU A 75 -6.74 -15.33 -5.87
N TYR A 76 -5.74 -14.46 -5.68
CA TYR A 76 -5.97 -13.10 -5.19
C TYR A 76 -6.18 -12.12 -6.34
N LYS A 77 -7.27 -11.35 -6.28
CA LYS A 77 -7.61 -10.28 -7.24
C LYS A 77 -7.56 -10.71 -8.72
N GLU A 78 -7.80 -11.98 -9.04
CA GLU A 78 -7.84 -12.47 -10.43
C GLU A 78 -8.81 -11.66 -11.31
N ALA A 79 -9.95 -11.24 -10.77
CA ALA A 79 -10.94 -10.44 -11.51
C ALA A 79 -10.37 -9.09 -11.98
N LEU A 80 -9.41 -8.50 -11.25
CA LEU A 80 -8.71 -7.29 -11.67
C LEU A 80 -7.90 -7.55 -12.94
N PHE A 81 -7.10 -8.61 -12.96
CA PHE A 81 -6.26 -8.92 -14.12
C PHE A 81 -7.08 -9.39 -15.32
N ARG A 82 -8.14 -10.18 -15.08
CA ARG A 82 -9.10 -10.55 -16.14
C ARG A 82 -9.76 -9.34 -16.79
N SER A 83 -9.91 -8.22 -16.09
CA SER A 83 -10.47 -7.00 -16.70
C SER A 83 -9.61 -6.44 -17.84
N ARG A 84 -8.32 -6.77 -17.88
CA ARG A 84 -7.36 -6.41 -18.94
C ARG A 84 -6.74 -7.64 -19.61
N GLU A 85 -7.42 -8.80 -19.60
CA GLU A 85 -6.91 -10.00 -20.28
C GLU A 85 -6.74 -9.80 -21.78
N ASP A 86 -7.62 -9.00 -22.39
CA ASP A 86 -7.55 -8.62 -23.80
C ASP A 86 -6.26 -7.85 -24.16
N GLU A 87 -5.62 -7.24 -23.17
CA GLU A 87 -4.37 -6.49 -23.33
C GLU A 87 -3.14 -7.38 -23.11
N GLY A 88 -3.31 -8.60 -22.59
CA GLY A 88 -2.25 -9.57 -22.32
C GLY A 88 -1.95 -9.82 -20.84
N PHE A 89 -2.71 -9.21 -19.91
CA PHE A 89 -2.56 -9.48 -18.48
C PHE A 89 -3.18 -10.82 -18.09
N GLU A 90 -2.39 -11.71 -17.51
CA GLU A 90 -2.85 -13.04 -17.08
C GLU A 90 -3.03 -13.12 -15.55
N GLY A 91 -2.58 -12.09 -14.83
CA GLY A 91 -2.45 -12.10 -13.38
C GLY A 91 -1.23 -12.89 -12.92
N SER A 92 -0.20 -13.00 -13.77
CA SER A 92 1.10 -13.61 -13.46
C SER A 92 1.90 -12.75 -12.47
N GLY A 93 2.99 -13.29 -11.93
CA GLY A 93 3.84 -12.49 -11.03
C GLY A 93 4.43 -11.25 -11.70
N TYR A 94 4.63 -11.29 -13.03
CA TYR A 94 5.06 -10.11 -13.81
C TYR A 94 4.00 -9.02 -13.84
N ASP A 95 2.73 -9.39 -14.03
CA ASP A 95 1.60 -8.44 -14.00
C ASP A 95 1.48 -7.76 -12.62
N TRP A 96 1.68 -8.55 -11.56
CA TRP A 96 1.75 -8.04 -10.20
C TRP A 96 2.94 -7.11 -9.98
N ALA A 97 4.09 -7.37 -10.60
CA ALA A 97 5.24 -6.47 -10.54
C ALA A 97 4.99 -5.16 -11.30
N SER A 98 4.36 -5.19 -12.47
CA SER A 98 3.95 -3.97 -13.18
C SER A 98 3.02 -3.11 -12.32
N LEU A 99 2.02 -3.73 -11.67
CA LEU A 99 1.13 -3.05 -10.75
C LEU A 99 1.87 -2.49 -9.52
N ALA A 100 2.76 -3.28 -8.92
CA ALA A 100 3.56 -2.86 -7.77
C ALA A 100 4.53 -1.72 -8.13
N ALA A 101 5.09 -1.71 -9.34
CA ALA A 101 5.96 -0.64 -9.81
C ALA A 101 5.20 0.69 -9.95
N VAL A 102 3.99 0.66 -10.52
CA VAL A 102 3.11 1.85 -10.57
C VAL A 102 2.74 2.31 -9.16
N PHE A 103 2.37 1.39 -8.28
CA PHE A 103 2.06 1.72 -6.89
C PHE A 103 3.25 2.36 -6.17
N LEU A 104 4.45 1.80 -6.29
CA LEU A 104 5.66 2.39 -5.71
C LEU A 104 5.91 3.79 -6.28
N LYS A 105 5.80 3.97 -7.59
CA LYS A 105 6.06 5.26 -8.23
C LYS A 105 5.05 6.34 -7.83
N GLU A 106 3.78 6.00 -7.66
CA GLU A 106 2.71 6.97 -7.41
C GLU A 106 2.36 7.16 -5.93
N ARG A 107 2.44 6.09 -5.12
CA ARG A 107 2.03 6.10 -3.72
C ARG A 107 3.20 6.11 -2.74
N MET A 108 4.34 5.52 -3.11
CA MET A 108 5.50 5.38 -2.23
C MET A 108 6.83 5.63 -2.97
N PRO A 109 7.01 6.81 -3.62
CA PRO A 109 8.20 7.08 -4.42
C PRO A 109 9.50 6.99 -3.62
N GLU A 110 9.44 7.22 -2.30
CA GLU A 110 10.54 7.04 -1.37
C GLU A 110 11.02 5.59 -1.27
N LEU A 111 10.14 4.61 -1.52
CA LEU A 111 10.45 3.18 -1.48
C LEU A 111 10.82 2.61 -2.84
N SER A 112 10.52 3.30 -3.95
CA SER A 112 10.81 2.83 -5.31
C SER A 112 12.29 2.55 -5.59
N GLY A 113 13.21 3.18 -4.86
CA GLY A 113 14.65 2.92 -4.94
C GLY A 113 15.18 1.92 -3.91
N VAL A 114 14.34 1.53 -2.95
CA VAL A 114 14.69 0.65 -1.82
C VAL A 114 14.13 -0.75 -2.04
N VAL A 115 12.86 -0.83 -2.42
CA VAL A 115 12.15 -2.06 -2.73
C VAL A 115 12.46 -2.46 -4.17
N LYS A 116 13.01 -3.66 -4.33
CA LYS A 116 13.27 -4.30 -5.61
C LYS A 116 12.21 -5.36 -5.88
N LEU A 117 11.72 -5.40 -7.11
CA LEU A 117 10.76 -6.39 -7.57
C LEU A 117 11.52 -7.49 -8.31
N ASP A 118 11.21 -8.75 -8.02
CA ASP A 118 11.78 -9.94 -8.65
C ASP A 118 10.66 -10.93 -8.99
N PRO A 119 9.78 -10.59 -9.95
CA PRO A 119 8.65 -11.43 -10.28
C PRO A 119 9.06 -12.76 -10.92
N GLU A 120 8.28 -13.79 -10.63
CA GLU A 120 8.30 -15.07 -11.35
C GLU A 120 6.93 -15.33 -11.96
N GLY A 121 6.84 -16.17 -13.00
CA GLY A 121 5.56 -16.43 -13.68
C GLY A 121 4.43 -16.88 -12.73
N SER A 122 4.76 -17.64 -11.68
CA SER A 122 3.81 -18.16 -10.70
C SER A 122 3.77 -17.41 -9.37
N MET A 123 4.63 -16.42 -9.15
CA MET A 123 4.69 -15.70 -7.88
C MET A 123 5.23 -14.30 -8.04
N PHE A 124 4.60 -13.36 -7.34
CA PHE A 124 5.17 -12.04 -7.15
C PHE A 124 6.13 -12.09 -5.97
N CYS A 125 7.32 -11.50 -6.14
CA CYS A 125 8.29 -11.31 -5.08
C CYS A 125 8.79 -9.87 -5.11
N ALA A 126 8.86 -9.25 -3.93
CA ALA A 126 9.55 -7.98 -3.72
C ALA A 126 10.43 -8.08 -2.49
N TYR A 127 11.60 -7.45 -2.51
CA TYR A 127 12.55 -7.52 -1.41
C TYR A 127 13.25 -6.18 -1.19
N ALA A 128 13.72 -5.97 0.04
CA ALA A 128 14.54 -4.83 0.41
C ALA A 128 15.52 -5.21 1.52
N ASP A 129 16.67 -4.55 1.54
CA ASP A 129 17.62 -4.64 2.66
C ASP A 129 17.04 -3.96 3.92
N ASP A 130 16.14 -2.99 3.73
CA ASP A 130 15.38 -2.35 4.79
C ASP A 130 14.09 -3.12 5.07
N ARG A 131 14.06 -3.81 6.22
CA ARG A 131 12.90 -4.55 6.69
C ARG A 131 11.68 -3.65 6.89
N GLU A 132 11.88 -2.45 7.42
CA GLU A 132 10.77 -1.54 7.68
C GLU A 132 10.15 -1.07 6.36
N ALA A 133 10.99 -0.80 5.36
CA ALA A 133 10.55 -0.46 4.00
C ALA A 133 9.66 -1.55 3.39
N ILE A 134 10.05 -2.83 3.46
CA ILE A 134 9.24 -3.90 2.84
C ILE A 134 7.93 -4.14 3.60
N VAL A 135 7.93 -4.00 4.93
CA VAL A 135 6.72 -4.14 5.74
C VAL A 135 5.74 -3.02 5.44
N ARG A 136 6.24 -1.78 5.33
CA ARG A 136 5.44 -0.61 4.95
C ARG A 136 4.87 -0.78 3.54
N PHE A 137 5.69 -1.20 2.57
CA PHE A 137 5.24 -1.51 1.22
C PHE A 137 4.15 -2.58 1.23
N ALA A 138 4.36 -3.72 1.87
CA ALA A 138 3.40 -4.82 1.89
C ALA A 138 2.05 -4.40 2.50
N ARG A 139 2.06 -3.64 3.61
CA ARG A 139 0.84 -3.12 4.23
C ARG A 139 0.10 -2.14 3.33
N ALA A 140 0.82 -1.17 2.77
CA ALA A 140 0.22 -0.14 1.92
C ALA A 140 -0.29 -0.72 0.61
N PHE A 141 0.47 -1.64 0.00
CA PHE A 141 0.09 -2.33 -1.22
C PHE A 141 -1.12 -3.23 -1.00
N LYS A 142 -1.17 -3.98 0.10
CA LYS A 142 -2.36 -4.73 0.48
C LYS A 142 -3.57 -3.83 0.68
N ALA A 143 -3.42 -2.72 1.42
CA ALA A 143 -4.52 -1.79 1.62
C ALA A 143 -5.04 -1.21 0.29
N ALA A 144 -4.13 -0.91 -0.64
CA ALA A 144 -4.51 -0.49 -1.99
C ALA A 144 -5.22 -1.61 -2.75
N CYS A 145 -4.79 -2.87 -2.62
CA CYS A 145 -5.48 -4.00 -3.23
C CYS A 145 -6.91 -4.17 -2.69
N GLU A 146 -7.16 -3.92 -1.40
CA GLU A 146 -8.50 -3.98 -0.82
C GLU A 146 -9.42 -2.81 -1.26
N ASP A 147 -8.85 -1.73 -1.81
CA ASP A 147 -9.60 -0.64 -2.42
C ASP A 147 -9.75 -0.87 -3.93
N ASP A 148 -10.88 -1.45 -4.33
CA ASP A 148 -11.14 -1.81 -5.74
C ASP A 148 -11.04 -0.61 -6.69
N ALA A 149 -11.46 0.59 -6.27
CA ALA A 149 -11.40 1.77 -7.12
C ALA A 149 -9.94 2.22 -7.31
N LEU A 150 -9.17 2.23 -6.23
CA LEU A 150 -7.76 2.60 -6.27
C LEU A 150 -6.92 1.60 -7.05
N ILE A 151 -7.08 0.30 -6.80
CA ILE A 151 -6.26 -0.71 -7.48
C ILE A 151 -6.58 -0.79 -8.97
N GLN A 152 -7.84 -0.59 -9.37
CA GLN A 152 -8.22 -0.51 -10.78
C GLN A 152 -7.62 0.72 -11.46
N ASP A 153 -7.65 1.87 -10.79
CA ASP A 153 -7.05 3.10 -11.30
C ASP A 153 -5.53 2.96 -11.50
N LEU A 154 -4.82 2.42 -10.50
CA LEU A 154 -3.39 2.12 -10.60
C LEU A 154 -3.12 1.09 -11.70
N PHE A 155 -3.90 0.01 -11.75
CA PHE A 155 -3.72 -1.04 -12.73
C PHE A 155 -4.00 -0.55 -14.15
N SER A 156 -4.88 0.43 -14.36
CA SER A 156 -5.12 1.03 -15.68
C SER A 156 -3.87 1.71 -16.27
N ARG A 157 -2.92 2.10 -15.42
CA ARG A 157 -1.63 2.70 -15.81
C ARG A 157 -0.48 1.71 -15.83
N ALA A 158 -0.71 0.46 -15.39
CA ALA A 158 0.27 -0.60 -15.51
C ALA A 158 0.50 -0.95 -16.98
N GLU A 159 1.77 -1.07 -17.35
CA GLU A 159 2.20 -1.48 -18.68
C GLU A 159 2.77 -2.91 -18.59
N LEU A 160 2.50 -3.71 -19.63
CA LEU A 160 3.16 -5.01 -19.82
C LEU A 160 4.59 -4.72 -20.27
N ASP A 161 5.57 -5.27 -19.55
CA ASP A 161 6.99 -5.22 -19.91
C ASP A 161 7.33 -6.28 -20.98
#